data_AF-A0A0N0UAR8-F1
#
_entry.id   AF-A0A0N0UAR8-F1
#
_cell.length_a   1.000
_cell.length_b   1.000
_cell.length_c   1.000
_cell.angle_alpha   90.00
_cell.angle_beta   90.00
_cell.angle_gamma   90.00
#
_symmetry.space_group_name_H-M   'P 1'
#
loop_
_entity.id
_entity.type
_entity.pdbx_description
1 polymer ?
#
loop_
_entity_poly.entity_id
_entity_poly.type
_entity_poly.pdbx_seq_one_letter_code
_entity_poly.pdbx_strand_id
1 'polypeptide(L)'
;MTDSDASEADAAASRRAALRRIALGETGFERATVWSAVGFALSYAAFDATAAVGVGDPAVVGALAAVTAVAAVAFAATGGGAFPAILLTYGPFAGTFLRGLGPEPYVLPFTAGGPAAAAFTAPLALAVAVAVAVGAASTVVGYVFSRIAASR
;
A
#
# COMPACT_ATOMS: atom_id res chain seq x y z
N MET A 1 24.64 -33.26 6.73
CA MET A 1 24.64 -31.82 6.45
C MET A 1 26.00 -31.52 5.87
N THR A 2 26.09 -31.54 4.55
CA THR A 2 27.35 -31.37 3.81
C THR A 2 27.62 -29.89 3.60
N ASP A 3 28.86 -29.49 3.33
CA ASP A 3 29.25 -28.09 3.08
C ASP A 3 28.39 -27.41 1.98
N SER A 4 27.88 -28.19 1.03
CA SER A 4 26.97 -27.72 -0.01
C SER A 4 25.60 -27.27 0.53
N ASP A 5 25.04 -27.97 1.53
CA ASP A 5 23.75 -27.60 2.14
C ASP A 5 23.86 -26.26 2.91
N ALA A 6 25.00 -26.05 3.57
CA ALA A 6 25.28 -24.81 4.29
C ALA A 6 25.45 -23.61 3.34
N SER A 7 26.12 -23.83 2.21
CA SER A 7 26.34 -22.82 1.17
C SER A 7 25.03 -22.38 0.49
N GLU A 8 24.12 -23.32 0.19
CA GLU A 8 22.80 -22.99 -0.38
C GLU A 8 21.93 -22.22 0.61
N ALA A 9 21.96 -22.56 1.90
CA ALA A 9 21.23 -21.86 2.94
C ALA A 9 21.66 -20.39 3.09
N ASP A 10 22.98 -20.12 3.07
CA ASP A 10 23.52 -18.75 3.10
C ASP A 10 23.22 -17.95 1.83
N ALA A 11 23.24 -18.61 0.67
CA ALA A 11 22.86 -17.99 -0.60
C ALA A 11 21.35 -17.66 -0.65
N ALA A 12 20.49 -18.49 -0.06
CA ALA A 12 19.07 -18.24 0.08
C ALA A 12 18.79 -17.11 1.08
N ALA A 13 19.49 -17.09 2.22
CA ALA A 13 19.41 -16.02 3.21
C ALA A 13 19.88 -14.67 2.61
N SER A 14 20.97 -14.67 1.85
CA SER A 14 21.48 -13.49 1.15
C SER A 14 20.54 -13.01 0.05
N ARG A 15 19.95 -13.90 -0.75
CA ARG A 15 18.90 -13.54 -1.72
C ARG A 15 17.66 -12.98 -1.03
N ARG A 16 17.22 -13.60 0.08
CA ARG A 16 16.10 -13.09 0.88
C ARG A 16 16.42 -11.73 1.49
N ALA A 17 17.67 -11.48 1.89
CA ALA A 17 18.14 -10.17 2.38
C ALA A 17 18.25 -9.11 1.27
N ALA A 18 18.67 -9.51 0.07
CA ALA A 18 18.72 -8.64 -1.11
C ALA A 18 17.32 -8.31 -1.61
N LEU A 19 16.43 -9.30 -1.72
CA LEU A 19 15.01 -9.10 -2.01
C LEU A 19 14.35 -8.26 -0.93
N ARG A 20 14.70 -8.45 0.34
CA ARG A 20 14.24 -7.60 1.44
C ARG A 20 14.77 -6.18 1.27
N ARG A 21 16.00 -5.94 0.83
CA ARG A 21 16.54 -4.59 0.57
C ARG A 21 15.88 -3.93 -0.65
N ILE A 22 15.69 -4.68 -1.74
CA ILE A 22 15.06 -4.20 -2.98
C ILE A 22 13.56 -3.94 -2.77
N ALA A 23 12.87 -4.89 -2.13
CA ALA A 23 11.46 -4.74 -1.77
C ALA A 23 11.26 -3.72 -0.65
N LEU A 24 12.25 -3.40 0.19
CA LEU A 24 12.06 -2.45 1.30
C LEU A 24 12.80 -1.11 1.13
N GLY A 25 13.56 -0.86 0.05
CA GLY A 25 14.36 0.35 -0.11
C GLY A 25 15.44 0.55 0.98
N GLU A 26 16.38 1.48 0.75
CA GLU A 26 17.36 1.86 1.79
C GLU A 26 16.82 2.94 2.74
N THR A 27 15.84 3.74 2.29
CA THR A 27 15.16 4.76 3.11
C THR A 27 13.64 4.55 3.16
N GLY A 28 13.02 4.80 4.33
CA GLY A 28 11.59 4.56 4.55
C GLY A 28 10.67 5.33 3.58
N PHE A 29 11.13 6.48 3.08
CA PHE A 29 10.37 7.31 2.14
C PHE A 29 10.37 6.74 0.71
N GLU A 30 11.54 6.34 0.19
CA GLU A 30 11.63 5.69 -1.14
C GLU A 30 10.79 4.42 -1.18
N ARG A 31 10.85 3.62 -0.09
CA ARG A 31 10.00 2.44 0.10
C ARG A 31 8.52 2.80 0.00
N ALA A 32 8.10 3.80 0.76
CA ALA A 32 6.71 4.22 0.80
C ALA A 32 6.23 4.67 -0.57
N THR A 33 7.05 5.44 -1.32
CA THR A 33 6.70 5.89 -2.68
C THR A 33 6.52 4.72 -3.64
N VAL A 34 7.47 3.79 -3.70
CA VAL A 34 7.39 2.62 -4.60
C VAL A 34 6.17 1.78 -4.27
N TRP A 35 5.96 1.46 -3.00
CA TRP A 35 4.81 0.66 -2.59
C TRP A 35 3.48 1.40 -2.69
N SER A 36 3.48 2.71 -2.61
CA SER A 36 2.30 3.52 -2.92
C SER A 36 1.91 3.32 -4.39
N ALA A 37 2.86 3.45 -5.33
CA ALA A 37 2.58 3.22 -6.75
C ALA A 37 2.15 1.77 -7.04
N VAL A 38 2.81 0.79 -6.43
CA VAL A 38 2.43 -0.64 -6.57
C VAL A 38 1.05 -0.89 -5.97
N GLY A 39 0.78 -0.36 -4.78
CA GLY A 39 -0.50 -0.47 -4.11
C GLY A 39 -1.64 0.17 -4.90
N PHE A 40 -1.39 1.30 -5.54
CA PHE A 40 -2.33 1.92 -6.48
C PHE A 40 -2.68 0.96 -7.63
N ALA A 41 -1.66 0.42 -8.32
CA ALA A 41 -1.88 -0.46 -9.46
C ALA A 41 -2.59 -1.77 -9.07
N LEU A 42 -2.20 -2.37 -7.94
CA LEU A 42 -2.80 -3.60 -7.42
C LEU A 42 -4.24 -3.37 -6.94
N SER A 43 -4.51 -2.28 -6.24
CA SER A 43 -5.88 -1.91 -5.85
C SER A 43 -6.76 -1.75 -7.08
N TYR A 44 -6.24 -1.14 -8.14
CA TYR A 44 -6.97 -0.97 -9.40
C TYR A 44 -7.27 -2.32 -10.08
N ALA A 45 -6.25 -3.16 -10.25
CA ALA A 45 -6.37 -4.47 -10.88
C ALA A 45 -7.23 -5.45 -10.05
N ALA A 46 -7.29 -5.26 -8.73
CA ALA A 46 -8.11 -6.08 -7.85
C ALA A 46 -9.60 -5.98 -8.21
N PHE A 47 -10.11 -4.81 -8.60
CA PHE A 47 -11.52 -4.69 -9.04
C PHE A 47 -11.80 -5.54 -10.27
N ASP A 48 -10.92 -5.53 -11.27
CA ASP A 48 -11.13 -6.30 -12.50
C ASP A 48 -11.04 -7.81 -12.21
N ALA A 49 -10.06 -8.23 -11.41
CA ALA A 49 -9.87 -9.63 -11.04
C ALA A 49 -11.04 -10.18 -10.20
N THR A 50 -11.58 -9.37 -9.28
CA THR A 50 -12.66 -9.76 -8.38
C THR A 50 -14.03 -9.72 -9.07
N ALA A 51 -14.24 -8.75 -9.96
CA ALA A 51 -15.42 -8.71 -10.82
C ALA A 51 -15.51 -9.96 -11.73
N ALA A 52 -14.38 -10.44 -12.26
CA ALA A 52 -14.33 -11.65 -13.08
C ALA A 52 -14.80 -12.92 -12.36
N VAL A 53 -14.78 -12.93 -11.03
CA VAL A 53 -15.28 -14.03 -10.18
C VAL A 53 -16.56 -13.68 -9.42
N GLY A 54 -17.22 -12.58 -9.79
CA GLY A 54 -18.53 -12.18 -9.26
C GLY A 54 -18.52 -11.57 -7.85
N VAL A 55 -17.37 -11.06 -7.39
CA VAL A 55 -17.26 -10.36 -6.11
C VAL A 55 -17.67 -8.90 -6.31
N GLY A 56 -18.57 -8.40 -5.46
CA GLY A 56 -19.05 -7.02 -5.53
C GLY A 56 -18.07 -6.00 -4.94
N ASP A 57 -18.09 -4.78 -5.49
CA ASP A 57 -17.21 -3.67 -5.12
C ASP A 57 -17.10 -3.39 -3.60
N PRO A 58 -18.18 -3.43 -2.79
CA PRO A 58 -18.06 -3.17 -1.36
C PRO A 58 -17.13 -4.15 -0.63
N ALA A 59 -17.13 -5.42 -1.06
CA ALA A 59 -16.25 -6.44 -0.49
C ALA A 59 -14.78 -6.18 -0.87
N VAL A 60 -14.53 -5.77 -2.11
CA VAL A 60 -13.20 -5.42 -2.62
C VAL A 60 -12.64 -4.21 -1.86
N VAL A 61 -13.44 -3.15 -1.73
CA VAL A 61 -13.08 -1.93 -0.98
C VAL A 61 -12.74 -2.28 0.47
N GLY A 62 -13.58 -3.08 1.14
CA GLY A 62 -13.34 -3.50 2.52
C GLY A 62 -12.05 -4.31 2.68
N ALA A 63 -11.80 -5.25 1.76
CA ALA A 63 -10.58 -6.06 1.78
C ALA A 63 -9.31 -5.22 1.56
N LEU A 64 -9.33 -4.33 0.56
CA LEU A 64 -8.21 -3.43 0.27
C LEU A 64 -7.94 -2.48 1.44
N ALA A 65 -8.98 -1.94 2.08
CA ALA A 65 -8.84 -1.09 3.26
C ALA A 65 -8.20 -1.86 4.43
N ALA A 66 -8.64 -3.09 4.69
CA ALA A 66 -8.08 -3.93 5.75
C ALA A 66 -6.61 -4.27 5.50
N VAL A 67 -6.26 -4.71 4.28
CA VAL A 67 -4.88 -5.02 3.90
C VAL A 67 -3.99 -3.79 4.01
N THR A 68 -4.48 -2.63 3.56
CA THR A 68 -3.75 -1.36 3.63
C THR A 68 -3.50 -0.93 5.08
N ALA A 69 -4.49 -1.07 5.97
CA ALA A 69 -4.34 -0.76 7.38
C ALA A 69 -3.31 -1.69 8.06
N VAL A 70 -3.37 -3.00 7.79
CA VAL A 70 -2.40 -3.97 8.35
C VAL A 70 -0.98 -3.67 7.84
N ALA A 71 -0.83 -3.38 6.55
CA ALA A 71 0.46 -3.01 5.97
C ALA A 71 1.01 -1.72 6.60
N ALA A 72 0.16 -0.72 6.84
CA ALA A 72 0.55 0.53 7.47
C ALA A 72 1.02 0.34 8.92
N VAL A 73 0.30 -0.48 9.70
CA VAL A 73 0.70 -0.82 11.08
C VAL A 73 2.04 -1.56 11.10
N ALA A 74 2.19 -2.56 10.24
CA ALA A 74 3.44 -3.32 10.13
C ALA A 74 4.61 -2.41 9.74
N PHE A 75 4.39 -1.52 8.77
CA PHE A 75 5.38 -0.55 8.34
C PHE A 75 5.78 0.41 9.47
N ALA A 76 4.81 0.95 10.21
CA ALA A 76 5.05 1.83 11.34
C ALA A 76 5.82 1.13 12.47
N ALA A 77 5.49 -0.13 12.79
CA ALA A 77 6.17 -0.92 13.81
C ALA A 77 7.66 -1.16 13.48
N THR A 78 8.05 -1.09 12.20
CA THR A 78 9.46 -1.17 11.77
C THR A 78 10.22 0.15 11.87
N GLY A 79 9.62 1.19 12.46
CA GLY A 79 10.26 2.51 12.59
C GLY A 79 10.17 3.37 11.33
N GLY A 80 9.23 3.08 10.43
CA GLY A 80 9.07 3.80 9.16
C GLY A 80 8.59 5.26 9.28
N GLY A 81 8.11 5.68 10.46
CA GLY A 81 7.62 7.04 10.72
C GLY A 81 6.24 7.35 10.13
N ALA A 82 5.63 8.45 10.61
CA ALA A 82 4.26 8.82 10.26
C ALA A 82 4.10 9.21 8.79
N PHE A 83 4.99 10.06 8.29
CA PHE A 83 4.88 10.57 6.93
C PHE A 83 5.07 9.47 5.86
N PRO A 84 6.05 8.56 5.96
CA PRO A 84 6.13 7.44 5.02
C PRO A 84 4.97 6.43 5.17
N ALA A 85 4.40 6.24 6.37
CA ALA A 85 3.20 5.44 6.52
C ALA A 85 1.98 6.06 5.81
N ILE A 86 1.80 7.39 5.90
CA ILE A 86 0.77 8.12 5.15
C ILE A 86 0.98 7.92 3.64
N LEU A 87 2.20 8.14 3.15
CA LEU A 87 2.51 7.99 1.73
C LEU A 87 2.27 6.57 1.22
N LEU A 88 2.64 5.56 2.01
CA LEU A 88 2.40 4.16 1.69
C LEU A 88 0.92 3.87 1.49
N THR A 89 0.07 4.37 2.39
CA THR A 89 -1.38 4.14 2.34
C THR A 89 -2.09 4.92 1.23
N TYR A 90 -1.53 6.04 0.79
CA TYR A 90 -2.13 6.90 -0.23
C TYR A 90 -2.42 6.14 -1.53
N GLY A 91 -1.46 5.39 -2.05
CA GLY A 91 -1.59 4.70 -3.32
C GLY A 91 -2.75 3.70 -3.38
N PRO A 92 -2.82 2.72 -2.46
CA PRO A 92 -3.97 1.81 -2.37
C PRO A 92 -5.31 2.52 -2.27
N PHE A 93 -5.42 3.58 -1.45
CA PHE A 93 -6.67 4.34 -1.32
C PHE A 93 -6.98 5.14 -2.58
N ALA A 94 -5.98 5.75 -3.23
CA ALA A 94 -6.16 6.46 -4.48
C ALA A 94 -6.65 5.53 -5.59
N GLY A 95 -6.09 4.32 -5.70
CA GLY A 95 -6.53 3.31 -6.67
C GLY A 95 -7.97 2.85 -6.39
N THR A 96 -8.28 2.59 -5.12
CA THR A 96 -9.61 2.15 -4.68
C THR A 96 -10.68 3.22 -4.92
N PHE A 97 -10.43 4.46 -4.52
CA PHE A 97 -11.41 5.55 -4.67
C PHE A 97 -11.54 6.02 -6.11
N LEU A 98 -10.45 6.05 -6.90
CA LEU A 98 -10.59 6.35 -8.32
C LEU A 98 -11.39 5.26 -9.05
N ARG A 99 -11.22 3.99 -8.70
CA ARG A 99 -11.97 2.90 -9.33
C ARG A 99 -13.43 2.84 -8.89
N GLY A 100 -13.72 3.13 -7.61
CA GLY A 100 -15.07 3.02 -7.05
C GLY A 100 -15.91 4.30 -7.09
N LEU A 101 -15.29 5.48 -7.15
CA LEU A 101 -15.97 6.79 -7.11
C LEU A 101 -15.57 7.71 -8.27
N GLY A 102 -14.50 7.38 -8.98
CA GLY A 102 -13.99 8.18 -10.09
C GLY A 102 -14.62 7.81 -11.43
N PRO A 103 -14.15 8.46 -12.51
CA PRO A 103 -14.60 8.16 -13.87
C PRO A 103 -14.27 6.74 -14.30
N GLU A 104 -14.92 6.28 -15.38
CA GLU A 104 -14.64 4.98 -16.00
C GLU A 104 -13.14 4.77 -16.26
N PRO A 105 -12.65 3.53 -16.10
CA PRO A 105 -11.25 3.22 -16.30
C PRO A 105 -10.71 3.65 -17.66
N TYR A 106 -9.46 4.12 -17.64
CA TYR A 106 -8.69 4.52 -18.84
C TYR A 106 -9.20 5.75 -19.57
N VAL A 107 -10.23 6.43 -19.06
CA VAL A 107 -10.65 7.73 -19.57
C VAL A 107 -9.76 8.82 -18.99
N LEU A 108 -9.25 9.70 -19.85
CA LEU A 108 -8.39 10.82 -19.45
C LEU A 108 -9.21 12.11 -19.31
N PRO A 109 -8.86 13.00 -18.36
CA PRO A 109 -9.56 14.28 -18.18
C PRO A 109 -9.34 15.27 -19.34
N PHE A 110 -8.40 14.99 -20.24
CA PHE A 110 -7.99 15.90 -21.31
C PHE A 110 -8.50 15.48 -22.70
N THR A 111 -9.22 14.36 -22.80
CA THR A 111 -9.84 13.94 -24.07
C THR A 111 -11.04 14.83 -24.39
N ALA A 112 -11.28 15.11 -25.67
CA ALA A 112 -12.48 15.84 -26.10
C ALA A 112 -13.75 15.11 -25.62
N GLY A 113 -14.62 15.80 -24.88
CA GLY A 113 -15.78 15.18 -24.24
C GLY A 113 -15.47 14.32 -23.02
N GLY A 114 -14.25 14.39 -22.49
CA GLY A 114 -13.83 13.67 -21.29
C GLY A 114 -14.43 14.21 -19.99
N PRO A 115 -14.27 13.48 -18.87
CA PRO A 115 -14.76 13.89 -17.57
C PRO A 115 -14.07 15.18 -17.12
N ALA A 116 -14.80 16.05 -16.43
CA ALA A 116 -14.21 17.22 -15.81
C ALA A 116 -13.11 16.80 -14.81
N ALA A 117 -12.02 17.57 -14.73
CA ALA A 117 -10.91 17.29 -13.80
C ALA A 117 -11.39 17.08 -12.35
N ALA A 118 -12.47 17.77 -11.95
CA ALA A 118 -13.10 17.64 -10.63
C ALA A 118 -13.54 16.20 -10.28
N ALA A 119 -13.89 15.39 -11.29
CA ALA A 119 -14.28 13.99 -11.09
C ALA A 119 -13.10 13.11 -10.63
N PHE A 120 -11.85 13.53 -10.89
CA PHE A 120 -10.65 12.88 -10.39
C PHE A 120 -10.17 13.48 -9.07
N THR A 121 -10.30 14.81 -8.91
CA THR A 121 -9.77 15.48 -7.71
C THR A 121 -10.52 15.10 -6.45
N ALA A 122 -11.84 14.91 -6.49
CA ALA A 122 -12.61 14.54 -5.29
C ALA A 122 -12.20 13.15 -4.73
N PRO A 123 -12.14 12.06 -5.54
CA PRO A 123 -11.62 10.78 -5.07
C PRO A 123 -10.18 10.84 -4.57
N LEU A 124 -9.30 11.61 -5.24
CA LEU A 124 -7.91 11.76 -4.83
C LEU A 124 -7.77 12.55 -3.53
N ALA A 125 -8.55 13.62 -3.34
CA ALA A 125 -8.57 14.38 -2.10
C ALA A 125 -9.06 13.52 -0.93
N LEU A 126 -10.09 12.68 -1.16
CA LEU A 126 -10.54 11.71 -0.18
C LEU A 126 -9.43 10.69 0.15
N ALA A 127 -8.71 10.19 -0.86
CA ALA A 127 -7.57 9.29 -0.67
C ALA A 127 -6.51 9.91 0.23
N VAL A 128 -6.17 11.19 0.03
CA VAL A 128 -5.23 11.93 0.89
C VAL A 128 -5.76 11.98 2.33
N ALA A 129 -7.01 12.38 2.53
CA ALA A 129 -7.60 12.51 3.86
C ALA A 129 -7.59 11.18 4.62
N VAL A 130 -8.00 10.09 3.96
CA VAL A 130 -8.01 8.75 4.55
C VAL A 130 -6.60 8.25 4.81
N ALA A 131 -5.65 8.46 3.89
CA ALA A 131 -4.26 8.09 4.08
C ALA A 131 -3.62 8.81 5.27
N VAL A 132 -3.92 10.10 5.46
CA VAL A 132 -3.48 10.86 6.63
C VAL A 132 -4.03 10.24 7.92
N ALA A 133 -5.33 9.96 7.97
CA ALA A 133 -5.97 9.37 9.14
C ALA A 133 -5.41 7.97 9.48
N VAL A 134 -5.34 7.08 8.48
CA VAL A 134 -4.89 5.70 8.66
C VAL A 134 -3.39 5.63 8.94
N GLY A 135 -2.57 6.40 8.23
CA GLY A 135 -1.12 6.47 8.44
C GLY A 135 -0.77 7.00 9.84
N ALA A 136 -1.45 8.06 10.28
CA ALA A 136 -1.26 8.59 11.65
C ALA A 136 -1.67 7.58 12.71
N ALA A 137 -2.86 6.98 12.60
CA ALA A 137 -3.35 5.96 13.53
C ALA A 137 -2.40 4.74 13.60
N SER A 138 -1.94 4.26 12.45
CA SER A 138 -1.01 3.14 12.35
C SER A 138 0.34 3.44 13.03
N THR A 139 0.78 4.69 12.98
CA THR A 139 2.02 5.12 13.65
C THR A 139 1.89 5.08 15.16
N VAL A 140 0.76 5.56 15.70
CA VAL A 140 0.46 5.47 17.13
C VAL A 140 0.44 4.00 17.58
N VAL A 141 -0.24 3.14 16.81
CA VAL A 141 -0.33 1.70 17.10
C VAL A 141 1.06 1.05 17.06
N GLY A 142 1.84 1.31 16.02
CA GLY A 142 3.20 0.79 15.87
C GLY A 142 4.10 1.18 17.04
N TYR A 143 4.02 2.44 17.49
CA TYR A 143 4.76 2.92 18.66
C TYR A 143 4.38 2.17 19.95
N VAL A 144 3.08 1.95 20.19
CA VAL A 144 2.60 1.19 21.34
C VAL A 144 3.14 -0.24 21.31
N PHE A 145 3.13 -0.91 20.17
CA PHE A 145 3.70 -2.26 20.04
C PHE A 145 5.21 -2.28 20.32
N SER A 146 5.98 -1.32 19.80
CA SER A 146 7.42 -1.23 20.07
C SER A 146 7.70 -1.04 21.57
N ARG A 147 6.87 -0.25 22.27
CA ARG A 147 7.00 -0.04 23.72
C ARG A 147 6.69 -1.31 24.52
N ILE A 148 5.65 -2.05 24.14
CA ILE A 148 5.30 -3.33 24.78
C ILE A 148 6.42 -4.34 24.60
N ALA A 149 6.96 -4.45 23.38
CA ALA A 149 8.07 -5.37 23.09
C ALA A 149 9.34 -5.05 23.89
N ALA A 150 9.66 -3.77 24.08
CA ALA A 150 10.82 -3.34 24.88
C ALA A 150 10.65 -3.52 26.40
N SER A 151 9.43 -3.77 26.88
CA SER A 151 9.12 -3.97 28.31
C SER A 151 9.15 -5.43 28.77
N ARG A 152 9.37 -6.36 27.84
CA ARG A 152 9.50 -7.80 28.08
C ARG A 152 10.96 -8.22 28.00
#